data_AF-A0A8J6I7B4-F1
#
_entry.id   AF-A0A8J6I7B4-F1
#
_cell.length_a   1.000
_cell.length_b   1.000
_cell.length_c   1.000
_cell.angle_alpha   90.00
_cell.angle_beta   90.00
_cell.angle_gamma   90.00
#
_symmetry.space_group_name_H-M   'P 1'
#
loop_
_entity.id
_entity.type
_entity.pdbx_description
1 polymer ?
#
loop_
_entity_poly.entity_id
_entity_poly.type
_entity_poly.pdbx_seq_one_letter_code
_entity_poly.pdbx_strand_id
1 'polypeptide(L)'
;MTANGSAESRADGNVLWRALPAARAVLLGYALTVNAVHTDDYSRAWLAWVVLGLLSAWTLLAPWVYAAPARRAAAIGTEFGLALGGLLLTPTAQGSEIGGDVPSVPSFWLAAPVLAAAVQWEWRGGLVAGVIGSGTDIAVDASTNSDDRIGSGTAANVFLLLVAGLVVGYAAGLLRINAQVRAEVVAAQAATAERERLARAVHDGVLQALAWVQRRGAEIGGEAAELAAVAGEQEVALRGLIRGGPGAGATGGAADLCAMLNLCATTSISVATPGSAVPLPVPAASELVAAVQAALDNT
;
A
#
# COMPACT_ATOMS: atom_id res chain seq x y z
N MET A 1 -17.26 -8.35 -2.16
CA MET A 1 -16.35 -7.20 -2.39
C MET A 1 -15.02 -7.31 -1.63
N THR A 2 -14.90 -8.16 -0.59
CA THR A 2 -13.65 -8.46 0.15
C THR A 2 -12.56 -9.15 -0.67
N ALA A 3 -12.89 -9.76 -1.82
CA ALA A 3 -11.92 -10.44 -2.67
C ALA A 3 -10.90 -9.49 -3.32
N ASN A 4 -11.30 -8.26 -3.66
CA ASN A 4 -10.47 -7.36 -4.48
C ASN A 4 -9.30 -6.74 -3.70
N GLY A 5 -9.52 -6.28 -2.46
CA GLY A 5 -8.45 -5.73 -1.62
C GLY A 5 -7.39 -6.77 -1.21
N SER A 6 -7.81 -8.03 -1.05
CA SER A 6 -6.89 -9.14 -0.82
C SER A 6 -6.11 -9.55 -2.09
N ALA A 7 -6.63 -9.22 -3.28
CA ALA A 7 -5.97 -9.49 -4.55
C ALA A 7 -4.91 -8.42 -4.85
N GLU A 8 -5.18 -7.14 -4.57
CA GLU A 8 -4.22 -6.03 -4.74
C GLU A 8 -3.06 -6.08 -3.73
N SER A 9 -3.33 -6.34 -2.44
CA SER A 9 -2.26 -6.52 -1.45
C SER A 9 -1.38 -7.75 -1.76
N ARG A 10 -1.99 -8.83 -2.29
CA ARG A 10 -1.23 -9.95 -2.84
C ARG A 10 -0.46 -9.55 -4.10
N ALA A 11 -1.02 -8.69 -4.96
CA ALA A 11 -0.38 -8.24 -6.18
C ALA A 11 0.88 -7.40 -5.91
N ASP A 12 0.83 -6.45 -4.98
CA ASP A 12 1.98 -5.59 -4.62
C ASP A 12 3.12 -6.39 -4.00
N GLY A 13 2.82 -7.31 -3.07
CA GLY A 13 3.80 -8.27 -2.57
C GLY A 13 4.35 -9.18 -3.66
N ASN A 14 3.53 -9.56 -4.65
CA ASN A 14 3.91 -10.42 -5.76
C ASN A 14 4.85 -9.73 -6.76
N VAL A 15 4.85 -8.40 -6.87
CA VAL A 15 5.79 -7.70 -7.79
C VAL A 15 7.25 -7.98 -7.41
N LEU A 16 7.60 -7.85 -6.13
CA LEU A 16 8.96 -8.12 -5.66
C LEU A 16 9.35 -9.60 -5.84
N TRP A 17 8.43 -10.52 -5.55
CA TRP A 17 8.65 -11.95 -5.76
C TRP A 17 8.83 -12.32 -7.24
N ARG A 18 8.18 -11.58 -8.15
CA ARG A 18 8.33 -11.75 -9.61
C ARG A 18 9.62 -11.14 -10.16
N ALA A 19 10.15 -10.10 -9.51
CA ALA A 19 11.42 -9.48 -9.89
C ALA A 19 12.65 -10.33 -9.49
N LEU A 20 12.56 -11.06 -8.39
CA LEU A 20 13.67 -11.86 -7.84
C LEU A 20 14.28 -12.89 -8.84
N PRO A 21 13.51 -13.65 -9.63
CA PRO A 21 14.06 -14.53 -10.66
C PRO A 21 14.93 -13.80 -11.70
N ALA A 22 14.50 -12.61 -12.16
CA ALA A 22 15.26 -11.82 -13.11
C ALA A 22 16.56 -11.30 -12.48
N ALA A 23 16.49 -10.80 -11.24
CA ALA A 23 17.68 -10.38 -10.48
C ALA A 23 18.67 -11.55 -10.32
N ARG A 24 18.20 -12.74 -9.93
CA ARG A 24 19.05 -13.94 -9.83
C ARG A 24 19.72 -14.30 -11.15
N ALA A 25 19.00 -14.26 -12.26
CA ALA A 25 19.55 -14.58 -13.57
C ALA A 25 20.66 -13.60 -13.98
N VAL A 26 20.49 -12.31 -13.71
CA VAL A 26 21.52 -11.29 -13.95
C VAL A 26 22.76 -11.53 -13.07
N LEU A 27 22.57 -11.78 -11.78
CA LEU A 27 23.68 -12.05 -10.86
C LEU A 27 24.42 -13.35 -11.22
N LEU A 28 23.69 -14.38 -11.64
CA LEU A 28 24.28 -15.64 -12.13
C LEU A 28 25.06 -15.41 -13.41
N GLY A 29 24.52 -14.65 -14.36
CA GLY A 29 25.20 -14.30 -15.60
C GLY A 29 26.52 -13.57 -15.33
N TYR A 30 26.53 -12.65 -14.37
CA TYR A 30 27.76 -11.98 -13.94
C TYR A 30 28.75 -12.98 -13.34
N ALA A 31 28.33 -13.82 -12.39
CA ALA A 31 29.18 -14.83 -11.77
C ALA A 31 29.78 -15.80 -12.80
N LEU A 32 28.98 -16.30 -13.74
CA LEU A 32 29.44 -17.16 -14.83
C LEU A 32 30.47 -16.45 -15.71
N THR A 33 30.21 -15.20 -16.10
CA THR A 33 31.11 -14.42 -16.97
C THR A 33 32.45 -14.18 -16.29
N VAL A 34 32.41 -13.71 -15.05
CA VAL A 34 33.62 -13.38 -14.29
C VAL A 34 34.48 -14.61 -14.04
N ASN A 35 33.87 -15.75 -13.68
CA ASN A 35 34.60 -17.00 -13.49
C ASN A 35 35.12 -17.58 -14.81
N ALA A 36 34.40 -17.42 -15.93
CA ALA A 36 34.86 -17.84 -17.25
C ALA A 36 36.12 -17.07 -17.68
N VAL A 37 36.17 -15.75 -17.41
CA VAL A 37 37.33 -14.90 -17.72
C VAL A 37 38.56 -15.28 -16.90
N HIS A 38 38.37 -15.66 -15.63
CA HIS A 38 39.45 -16.03 -14.70
C HIS A 38 39.59 -17.54 -14.54
N THR A 39 39.11 -18.35 -15.49
CA THR A 39 39.12 -19.82 -15.34
C THR A 39 40.54 -20.37 -15.19
N ASP A 40 41.49 -19.79 -15.90
CA ASP A 40 42.90 -20.22 -15.87
C ASP A 40 43.63 -19.77 -14.59
N ASP A 41 43.06 -18.81 -13.85
CA ASP A 41 43.56 -18.32 -12.57
C ASP A 41 43.11 -19.18 -11.38
N TYR A 42 42.35 -20.26 -11.61
CA TYR A 42 41.97 -21.21 -10.56
C TYR A 42 42.84 -22.47 -10.62
N SER A 43 43.55 -22.77 -9.53
CA SER A 43 44.27 -24.05 -9.42
C SER A 43 43.35 -25.28 -9.58
N ARG A 44 42.08 -25.16 -9.16
CA ARG A 44 41.05 -26.20 -9.29
C ARG A 44 39.79 -25.63 -9.96
N ALA A 45 39.90 -25.23 -11.22
CA ALA A 45 38.78 -24.70 -12.02
C ALA A 45 37.52 -25.59 -12.00
N TRP A 46 37.67 -26.91 -12.00
CA TRP A 46 36.53 -27.84 -11.97
C TRP A 46 35.62 -27.62 -10.74
N LEU A 47 36.19 -27.26 -9.58
CA LEU A 47 35.44 -27.03 -8.36
C LEU A 47 34.58 -25.77 -8.47
N ALA A 48 35.14 -24.70 -9.07
CA ALA A 48 34.39 -23.48 -9.36
C ALA A 48 33.21 -23.78 -10.28
N TRP A 49 33.41 -24.57 -11.34
CA TRP A 49 32.34 -24.97 -12.25
C TRP A 49 31.27 -25.87 -11.61
N VAL A 50 31.65 -26.75 -10.66
CA VAL A 50 30.68 -27.54 -9.89
C VAL A 50 29.80 -26.63 -9.01
N VAL A 51 30.41 -25.67 -8.30
CA VAL A 51 29.67 -24.68 -7.50
C VAL A 51 28.74 -23.87 -8.40
N LEU A 52 29.25 -23.31 -9.51
CA LEU A 52 28.44 -22.55 -10.46
C LEU A 52 27.30 -23.39 -11.04
N GLY A 53 27.53 -24.67 -11.34
CA GLY A 53 26.49 -25.61 -11.77
C GLY A 53 25.38 -25.79 -10.73
N LEU A 54 25.74 -25.89 -9.44
CA LEU A 54 24.79 -25.91 -8.33
C LEU A 54 24.00 -24.60 -8.21
N LEU A 55 24.67 -23.44 -8.34
CA LEU A 55 24.02 -22.14 -8.31
C LEU A 55 23.08 -21.93 -9.52
N SER A 56 23.47 -22.42 -10.70
CA SER A 56 22.62 -22.44 -11.90
C SER A 56 21.40 -23.33 -11.72
N ALA A 57 21.59 -24.55 -11.22
CA ALA A 57 20.48 -25.46 -10.93
C ALA A 57 19.51 -24.84 -9.91
N TRP A 58 20.03 -24.24 -8.84
CA TRP A 58 19.22 -23.53 -7.87
C TRP A 58 18.47 -22.34 -8.50
N THR A 59 19.14 -21.54 -9.34
CA THR A 59 18.54 -20.38 -10.02
C THR A 59 17.34 -20.78 -10.88
N LEU A 60 17.39 -21.95 -11.53
CA LEU A 60 16.29 -22.50 -12.33
C LEU A 60 15.16 -23.10 -11.47
N LEU A 61 15.50 -23.72 -10.33
CA LEU A 61 14.55 -24.34 -9.41
C LEU A 61 13.84 -23.31 -8.50
N ALA A 62 14.53 -22.23 -8.14
CA ALA A 62 14.06 -21.24 -7.18
C ALA A 62 12.65 -20.71 -7.49
N PRO A 63 12.28 -20.31 -8.72
CA PRO A 63 10.92 -19.83 -9.02
C PRO A 63 9.82 -20.81 -8.57
N TRP A 64 10.04 -22.12 -8.74
CA TRP A 64 9.09 -23.17 -8.36
C TRP A 64 9.03 -23.39 -6.85
N VAL A 65 10.19 -23.37 -6.18
CA VAL A 65 10.27 -23.53 -4.72
C VAL A 65 9.61 -22.35 -4.02
N TYR A 66 9.94 -21.12 -4.45
CA TYR A 66 9.45 -19.85 -3.91
C TYR A 66 7.98 -19.55 -4.24
N ALA A 67 7.39 -20.24 -5.22
CA ALA A 67 5.97 -20.10 -5.56
C ALA A 67 5.04 -20.44 -4.38
N ALA A 68 5.46 -21.37 -3.50
CA ALA A 68 4.69 -21.72 -2.30
C ALA A 68 5.14 -20.87 -1.10
N PRO A 69 4.27 -20.01 -0.53
CA PRO A 69 4.64 -19.14 0.59
C PRO A 69 5.21 -19.89 1.80
N ALA A 70 4.66 -21.08 2.10
CA ALA A 70 5.11 -21.92 3.22
C ALA A 70 6.56 -22.40 3.10
N ARG A 71 7.12 -22.47 1.89
CA ARG A 71 8.49 -22.94 1.64
C ARG A 71 9.53 -21.82 1.57
N ARG A 72 9.11 -20.55 1.53
CA ARG A 72 10.01 -19.41 1.26
C ARG A 72 11.13 -19.28 2.28
N ALA A 73 10.82 -19.38 3.58
CA ALA A 73 11.83 -19.27 4.63
C ALA A 73 12.92 -20.35 4.50
N ALA A 74 12.51 -21.61 4.30
CA ALA A 74 13.44 -22.72 4.08
C ALA A 74 14.24 -22.54 2.79
N ALA A 75 13.60 -22.09 1.71
CA ALA A 75 14.26 -21.83 0.43
C ALA A 75 15.32 -20.74 0.53
N ILE A 76 15.05 -19.66 1.26
CA ILE A 76 16.04 -18.59 1.52
C ILE A 76 17.21 -19.15 2.31
N GLY A 77 16.94 -19.97 3.33
CA GLY A 77 17.99 -20.64 4.10
C GLY A 77 18.88 -21.53 3.23
N THR A 78 18.29 -22.34 2.34
CA THR A 78 19.03 -23.18 1.39
C THR A 78 19.83 -22.34 0.39
N GLU A 79 19.22 -21.32 -0.20
CA GLU A 79 19.88 -20.40 -1.14
C GLU A 79 21.09 -19.71 -0.50
N PHE A 80 20.92 -19.23 0.73
CA PHE A 80 21.99 -18.60 1.49
C PHE A 80 23.09 -19.60 1.86
N GLY A 81 22.71 -20.82 2.25
CA GLY A 81 23.67 -21.91 2.48
C GLY A 81 24.46 -22.28 1.23
N LEU A 82 23.85 -22.28 0.05
CA LEU A 82 24.56 -22.50 -1.22
C LEU A 82 25.53 -21.36 -1.53
N ALA A 83 25.11 -20.11 -1.31
CA ALA A 83 25.97 -18.95 -1.51
C ALA A 83 27.19 -18.98 -0.57
N LEU A 84 26.96 -19.18 0.73
CA LEU A 84 28.02 -19.27 1.73
C LEU A 84 28.91 -20.49 1.51
N GLY A 85 28.33 -21.64 1.12
CA GLY A 85 29.10 -22.84 0.80
C GLY A 85 30.02 -22.63 -0.39
N GLY A 86 29.54 -22.01 -1.47
CA GLY A 86 30.38 -21.64 -2.61
C GLY A 86 31.47 -20.62 -2.24
N LEU A 87 31.15 -19.69 -1.34
CA LEU A 87 32.10 -18.68 -0.86
C LEU A 87 33.21 -19.34 -0.03
N LEU A 88 32.86 -20.20 0.92
CA LEU A 88 33.83 -20.94 1.74
C LEU A 88 34.65 -21.96 0.94
N LEU A 89 34.15 -22.44 -0.21
CA LEU A 89 34.92 -23.27 -1.13
C LEU A 89 35.86 -22.46 -2.03
N THR A 90 35.73 -21.13 -2.09
CA THR A 90 36.55 -20.26 -2.95
C THR A 90 38.06 -20.42 -2.70
N PRO A 91 38.57 -20.41 -1.44
CA PRO A 91 40.01 -20.61 -1.19
C PRO A 91 40.51 -21.96 -1.72
N THR A 92 39.67 -22.99 -1.66
CA THR A 92 40.03 -24.30 -2.20
C THR A 92 40.04 -24.30 -3.73
N ALA A 93 39.19 -23.53 -4.41
CA ALA A 93 39.21 -23.42 -5.86
C ALA A 93 40.42 -22.60 -6.36
N GLN A 94 40.77 -21.51 -5.65
CA GLN A 94 41.88 -20.61 -5.99
C GLN A 94 43.24 -21.29 -5.73
N GLY A 95 43.43 -21.89 -4.55
CA GLY A 95 44.71 -22.50 -4.16
C GLY A 95 45.65 -21.50 -3.47
N SER A 96 46.70 -22.01 -2.83
CA SER A 96 47.59 -21.22 -1.93
C SER A 96 48.66 -20.39 -2.64
N GLU A 97 48.83 -20.55 -3.96
CA GLU A 97 49.92 -19.90 -4.71
C GLU A 97 49.48 -18.66 -5.49
N ILE A 98 48.18 -18.35 -5.52
CA ILE A 98 47.63 -17.29 -6.37
C ILE A 98 47.31 -16.09 -5.50
N GLY A 99 48.30 -15.19 -5.37
CA GLY A 99 48.09 -13.85 -4.84
C GLY A 99 47.57 -12.93 -5.95
N GLY A 100 46.30 -12.53 -5.86
CA GLY A 100 45.70 -11.63 -6.85
C GLY A 100 44.22 -11.40 -6.61
N ASP A 101 43.68 -10.39 -7.29
CA ASP A 101 42.29 -9.91 -7.30
C ASP A 101 41.34 -10.92 -7.98
N VAL A 102 41.50 -12.22 -7.70
CA VAL A 102 40.67 -13.29 -8.25
C VAL A 102 39.31 -13.25 -7.56
N PRO A 103 38.23 -13.08 -8.32
CA PRO A 103 36.89 -12.95 -7.76
C PRO A 103 36.47 -14.23 -7.04
N SER A 104 35.62 -14.09 -6.01
CA SER A 104 35.05 -15.25 -5.34
C SER A 104 34.13 -16.04 -6.27
N VAL A 105 34.05 -17.37 -6.07
CA VAL A 105 33.28 -18.24 -6.98
C VAL A 105 31.81 -17.82 -7.09
N PRO A 106 31.08 -17.53 -5.98
CA PRO A 106 29.73 -16.99 -6.08
C PRO A 106 29.68 -15.54 -6.58
N SER A 107 30.74 -14.76 -6.37
CA SER A 107 30.80 -13.34 -6.76
C SER A 107 29.55 -12.57 -6.28
N PHE A 108 28.98 -11.70 -7.13
CA PHE A 108 27.75 -10.96 -6.81
C PHE A 108 26.50 -11.84 -6.65
N TRP A 109 26.55 -13.14 -6.98
CA TRP A 109 25.41 -14.04 -6.73
C TRP A 109 25.05 -14.13 -5.25
N LEU A 110 26.00 -13.86 -4.33
CA LEU A 110 25.73 -13.75 -2.89
C LEU A 110 24.63 -12.73 -2.54
N ALA A 111 24.40 -11.73 -3.40
CA ALA A 111 23.31 -10.76 -3.21
C ALA A 111 21.92 -11.39 -3.38
N ALA A 112 21.76 -12.46 -4.15
CA ALA A 112 20.46 -13.09 -4.41
C ALA A 112 19.71 -13.52 -3.12
N PRO A 113 20.31 -14.32 -2.21
CA PRO A 113 19.66 -14.66 -0.95
C PRO A 113 19.48 -13.47 -0.02
N VAL A 114 20.36 -12.46 -0.05
CA VAL A 114 20.21 -11.22 0.74
C VAL A 114 18.97 -10.44 0.29
N LEU A 115 18.77 -10.30 -1.03
CA LEU A 115 17.56 -9.70 -1.60
C LEU A 115 16.31 -10.52 -1.25
N ALA A 116 16.39 -11.84 -1.31
CA ALA A 116 15.27 -12.71 -0.95
C ALA A 116 14.89 -12.57 0.54
N ALA A 117 15.89 -12.50 1.44
CA ALA A 117 15.70 -12.23 2.85
C ALA A 117 15.12 -10.83 3.11
N ALA A 118 15.57 -9.83 2.36
CA ALA A 118 15.06 -8.45 2.41
C ALA A 118 13.59 -8.36 2.00
N VAL A 119 13.19 -9.08 0.95
CA VAL A 119 11.79 -9.14 0.52
C VAL A 119 10.93 -9.87 1.56
N GLN A 120 11.42 -10.95 2.16
CA GLN A 120 10.65 -11.78 3.10
C GLN A 120 10.52 -11.18 4.51
N TRP A 121 11.62 -10.65 5.07
CA TRP A 121 11.69 -10.16 6.46
C TRP A 121 12.10 -8.68 6.53
N GLU A 122 11.84 -7.94 5.46
CA GLU A 122 12.09 -6.50 5.36
C GLU A 122 13.58 -6.15 5.60
N TRP A 123 13.85 -4.91 6.01
CA TRP A 123 15.19 -4.43 6.34
C TRP A 123 15.92 -5.31 7.37
N ARG A 124 15.19 -5.95 8.30
CA ARG A 124 15.80 -6.82 9.32
C ARG A 124 16.41 -8.07 8.68
N GLY A 125 15.68 -8.72 7.79
CA GLY A 125 16.18 -9.89 7.06
C GLY A 125 17.33 -9.53 6.13
N GLY A 126 17.18 -8.45 5.37
CA GLY A 126 18.20 -7.97 4.45
C GLY A 126 19.50 -7.58 5.18
N LEU A 127 19.39 -6.86 6.30
CA LEU A 127 20.54 -6.47 7.10
C LEU A 127 21.25 -7.68 7.73
N VAL A 128 20.51 -8.62 8.33
CA VAL A 128 21.11 -9.81 8.95
C VAL A 128 21.80 -10.68 7.90
N ALA A 129 21.15 -10.94 6.76
CA ALA A 129 21.76 -11.70 5.67
C ALA A 129 22.97 -10.97 5.07
N GLY A 130 22.89 -9.64 4.91
CA GLY A 130 23.99 -8.80 4.45
C GLY A 130 25.19 -8.87 5.39
N VAL A 131 24.98 -8.72 6.70
CA VAL A 131 26.06 -8.80 7.71
C VAL A 131 26.72 -10.18 7.72
N ILE A 132 25.93 -11.26 7.67
CA ILE A 132 26.50 -12.62 7.66
C ILE A 132 27.28 -12.87 6.36
N GLY A 133 26.72 -12.47 5.21
CA GLY A 133 27.39 -12.60 3.90
C GLY A 133 28.69 -11.81 3.85
N SER A 134 28.63 -10.52 4.20
CA SER A 134 29.79 -9.63 4.26
C SER A 134 30.86 -10.11 5.24
N GLY A 135 30.47 -10.58 6.42
CA GLY A 135 31.43 -11.12 7.39
C GLY A 135 32.12 -12.38 6.88
N THR A 136 31.39 -13.23 6.14
CA THR A 136 31.97 -14.42 5.51
C THR A 136 32.90 -14.05 4.36
N ASP A 137 32.54 -13.05 3.55
CA ASP A 137 33.36 -12.57 2.43
C ASP A 137 34.69 -11.97 2.92
N ILE A 138 34.63 -11.15 3.97
CA ILE A 138 35.83 -10.61 4.65
C ILE A 138 36.69 -11.73 5.23
N ALA A 139 36.06 -12.73 5.88
CA ALA A 139 36.81 -13.84 6.47
C ALA A 139 37.51 -14.71 5.41
N VAL A 140 36.87 -14.91 4.25
CA VAL A 140 37.46 -15.62 3.12
C VAL A 140 38.59 -14.81 2.51
N ASP A 141 38.38 -13.52 2.23
CA ASP A 141 39.42 -12.61 1.71
C ASP A 141 40.64 -12.57 2.63
N ALA A 142 40.44 -12.43 3.94
CA ALA A 142 41.53 -12.43 4.92
C ALA A 142 42.29 -13.77 5.01
N SER A 143 41.70 -14.87 4.55
CA SER A 143 42.36 -16.19 4.52
C SER A 143 43.18 -16.44 3.26
N THR A 144 42.84 -15.75 2.16
CA THR A 144 43.47 -15.91 0.84
C THR A 144 44.46 -14.80 0.52
N ASN A 145 44.24 -13.61 1.07
CA ASN A 145 45.07 -12.44 0.80
C ASN A 145 46.23 -12.37 1.79
N SER A 146 47.45 -12.19 1.28
CA SER A 146 48.66 -12.08 2.11
C SER A 146 48.89 -10.67 2.67
N ASP A 147 48.14 -9.67 2.16
CA ASP A 147 48.15 -8.32 2.70
C ASP A 147 47.09 -8.19 3.82
N ASP A 148 47.45 -7.56 4.94
CA ASP A 148 46.55 -7.26 6.09
C ASP A 148 45.42 -6.25 5.74
N ARG A 149 45.16 -6.00 4.47
CA ARG A 149 44.18 -5.03 3.97
C ARG A 149 43.05 -5.74 3.24
N ILE A 150 41.82 -5.36 3.54
CA ILE A 150 40.64 -5.80 2.80
C ILE A 150 40.79 -5.40 1.33
N GLY A 151 40.63 -6.35 0.42
CA GLY A 151 40.68 -6.12 -1.02
C GLY A 151 39.63 -5.07 -1.45
N SER A 152 39.96 -4.22 -2.42
CA SER A 152 39.04 -3.20 -2.92
C SER A 152 37.74 -3.81 -3.46
N GLY A 153 37.81 -4.98 -4.10
CA GLY A 153 36.65 -5.76 -4.54
C GLY A 153 35.76 -6.23 -3.39
N THR A 154 36.35 -6.81 -2.34
CA THR A 154 35.65 -7.24 -1.12
C THR A 154 34.96 -6.08 -0.42
N ALA A 155 35.66 -4.95 -0.25
CA ALA A 155 35.10 -3.76 0.39
C ALA A 155 33.88 -3.22 -0.39
N ALA A 156 33.96 -3.17 -1.73
CA ALA A 156 32.85 -2.76 -2.57
C ALA A 156 31.67 -3.75 -2.48
N ASN A 157 31.93 -5.06 -2.49
CA ASN A 157 30.90 -6.08 -2.38
C ASN A 157 30.18 -6.02 -1.02
N VAL A 158 30.94 -5.90 0.08
CA VAL A 158 30.40 -5.74 1.43
C VAL A 158 29.48 -4.52 1.51
N PHE A 159 29.91 -3.39 0.97
CA PHE A 159 29.09 -2.18 0.92
C PHE A 159 27.79 -2.41 0.13
N LEU A 160 27.90 -3.02 -1.06
CA LEU A 160 26.74 -3.30 -1.91
C LEU A 160 25.75 -4.26 -1.23
N LEU A 161 26.21 -5.32 -0.55
CA LEU A 161 25.35 -6.26 0.16
C LEU A 161 24.57 -5.60 1.29
N LEU A 162 25.26 -4.78 2.09
CA LEU A 162 24.63 -4.06 3.21
C LEU A 162 23.61 -3.04 2.70
N VAL A 163 23.98 -2.22 1.71
CA VAL A 163 23.09 -1.20 1.15
C VAL A 163 21.92 -1.84 0.40
N ALA A 164 22.16 -2.86 -0.43
CA ALA A 164 21.10 -3.55 -1.15
C ALA A 164 20.11 -4.21 -0.18
N GLY A 165 20.60 -4.94 0.82
CA GLY A 165 19.76 -5.57 1.84
C GLY A 165 18.93 -4.55 2.62
N LEU A 166 19.51 -3.43 3.02
CA LEU A 166 18.83 -2.37 3.76
C LEU A 166 17.78 -1.65 2.89
N VAL A 167 18.17 -1.16 1.72
CA VAL A 167 17.31 -0.36 0.83
C VAL A 167 16.16 -1.19 0.29
N VAL A 168 16.43 -2.40 -0.21
CA VAL A 168 15.38 -3.30 -0.73
C VAL A 168 14.47 -3.76 0.41
N GLY A 169 15.02 -4.02 1.59
CA GLY A 169 14.23 -4.38 2.76
C GLY A 169 13.32 -3.25 3.25
N TYR A 170 13.81 -2.01 3.22
CA TYR A 170 13.00 -0.83 3.53
C TYR A 170 11.91 -0.59 2.49
N ALA A 171 12.24 -0.71 1.20
CA ALA A 171 11.27 -0.62 0.11
C ALA A 171 10.17 -1.70 0.23
N ALA A 172 10.55 -2.93 0.59
CA ALA A 172 9.59 -4.02 0.83
C ALA A 172 8.66 -3.71 2.03
N GLY A 173 9.20 -3.16 3.12
CA GLY A 173 8.40 -2.72 4.27
C GLY A 173 7.45 -1.58 3.91
N LEU A 174 7.93 -0.58 3.17
CA LEU A 174 7.13 0.55 2.72
C LEU A 174 5.98 0.11 1.79
N LEU A 175 6.24 -0.82 0.87
CA LEU A 175 5.20 -1.38 0.01
C LEU A 175 4.14 -2.14 0.82
N ARG A 176 4.54 -2.91 1.83
CA ARG A 176 3.58 -3.62 2.71
C ARG A 176 2.70 -2.65 3.50
N ILE A 177 3.28 -1.62 4.10
CA ILE A 177 2.54 -0.61 4.85
C ILE A 177 1.56 0.13 3.93
N ASN A 178 2.02 0.57 2.74
CA ASN A 178 1.15 1.25 1.79
C ASN A 178 -0.01 0.37 1.31
N ALA A 179 0.23 -0.92 1.06
CA ALA A 179 -0.82 -1.85 0.68
C ALA A 179 -1.87 -2.03 1.79
N GLN A 180 -1.45 -2.06 3.07
CA GLN A 180 -2.36 -2.13 4.22
C GLN A 180 -3.22 -0.87 4.35
N VAL A 181 -2.58 0.31 4.32
CA VAL A 181 -3.28 1.60 4.41
C VAL A 181 -4.28 1.77 3.26
N ARG A 182 -3.90 1.40 2.03
CA ARG A 182 -4.82 1.43 0.88
C ARG A 182 -6.04 0.54 1.08
N ALA A 183 -5.85 -0.67 1.59
CA ALA A 183 -6.95 -1.60 1.84
C ALA A 183 -7.95 -1.03 2.87
N GLU A 184 -7.45 -0.39 3.92
CA GLU A 184 -8.27 0.28 4.93
C GLU A 184 -9.05 1.46 4.35
N VAL A 185 -8.39 2.32 3.56
CA VAL A 185 -9.03 3.47 2.91
C VAL A 185 -10.14 3.01 1.95
N VAL A 186 -9.87 2.00 1.12
CA VAL A 186 -10.88 1.46 0.18
C VAL A 186 -12.07 0.85 0.95
N ALA A 187 -11.82 0.15 2.05
CA ALA A 187 -12.89 -0.40 2.88
C ALA A 187 -13.74 0.70 3.53
N ALA A 188 -13.11 1.76 4.04
CA ALA A 188 -13.80 2.92 4.61
C ALA A 188 -14.64 3.66 3.56
N GLN A 189 -14.10 3.88 2.36
CA GLN A 189 -14.83 4.49 1.25
C GLN A 189 -16.05 3.66 0.84
N ALA A 190 -15.92 2.33 0.76
CA ALA A 190 -17.04 1.46 0.46
C ALA A 190 -18.15 1.54 1.53
N ALA A 191 -17.79 1.63 2.81
CA ALA A 191 -18.76 1.78 3.89
C ALA A 191 -19.50 3.13 3.84
N THR A 192 -18.80 4.22 3.54
CA THR A 192 -19.41 5.55 3.37
C THR A 192 -20.34 5.60 2.17
N ALA A 193 -19.92 5.05 1.03
CA ALA A 193 -20.76 4.99 -0.17
C ALA A 193 -22.05 4.18 0.07
N GLU A 194 -21.97 3.09 0.83
CA GLU A 194 -23.14 2.30 1.20
C GLU A 194 -24.07 3.06 2.15
N ARG A 195 -23.53 3.78 3.14
CA ARG A 195 -24.31 4.65 4.02
C ARG A 195 -25.04 5.75 3.25
N GLU A 196 -24.39 6.39 2.30
CA GLU A 196 -25.02 7.42 1.45
C GLU A 196 -26.11 6.82 0.56
N ARG A 197 -25.90 5.61 0.02
CA ARG A 197 -26.91 4.89 -0.76
C ARG A 197 -28.14 4.57 0.10
N LEU A 198 -27.93 4.03 1.30
CA LEU A 198 -29.01 3.73 2.25
C LEU A 198 -29.72 4.99 2.71
N ALA A 199 -28.98 6.07 3.02
CA ALA A 199 -29.56 7.35 3.40
C ALA A 199 -30.49 7.86 2.29
N ARG A 200 -30.04 7.88 1.02
CA ARG A 200 -30.88 8.27 -0.12
C ARG A 200 -32.12 7.40 -0.26
N ALA A 201 -31.99 6.08 -0.19
CA ALA A 201 -33.13 5.17 -0.28
C ALA A 201 -34.15 5.38 0.87
N VAL A 202 -33.68 5.61 2.09
CA VAL A 202 -34.54 5.90 3.25
C VAL A 202 -35.20 7.27 3.10
N HIS A 203 -34.46 8.29 2.66
CA HIS A 203 -34.97 9.64 2.47
C HIS A 203 -36.08 9.66 1.40
N ASP A 204 -35.81 9.06 0.23
CA ASP A 204 -36.80 8.98 -0.85
C ASP A 204 -38.01 8.14 -0.43
N GLY A 205 -37.79 7.02 0.26
CA GLY A 205 -38.86 6.15 0.75
C GLY A 205 -39.78 6.83 1.77
N VAL A 206 -39.22 7.58 2.73
CA VAL A 206 -40.00 8.33 3.73
C VAL A 206 -40.81 9.44 3.05
N LEU A 207 -40.18 10.21 2.13
CA LEU A 207 -40.89 11.25 1.38
C LEU A 207 -42.01 10.65 0.51
N GLN A 208 -41.79 9.50 -0.13
CA GLN A 208 -42.82 8.79 -0.89
C GLN A 208 -43.99 8.34 -0.01
N ALA A 209 -43.72 7.82 1.19
CA ALA A 209 -44.74 7.38 2.14
C ALA A 209 -45.58 8.58 2.64
N LEU A 210 -44.94 9.68 3.01
CA LEU A 210 -45.63 10.90 3.47
C LEU A 210 -46.52 11.48 2.37
N ALA A 211 -46.01 11.61 1.14
CA ALA A 211 -46.79 12.08 -0.01
C ALA A 211 -47.97 11.14 -0.34
N TRP A 212 -47.80 9.83 -0.17
CA TRP A 212 -48.88 8.86 -0.34
C TRP A 212 -49.97 9.03 0.73
N VAL A 213 -49.59 9.16 2.01
CA VAL A 213 -50.52 9.39 3.12
C VAL A 213 -51.28 10.71 2.93
N GLN A 214 -50.57 11.79 2.57
CA GLN A 214 -51.17 13.10 2.34
C GLN A 214 -52.25 13.03 1.24
N ARG A 215 -51.91 12.48 0.07
CA ARG A 215 -52.86 12.36 -1.04
C ARG A 215 -54.05 11.48 -0.66
N ARG A 216 -53.81 10.33 -0.02
CA ARG A 216 -54.87 9.37 0.28
C ARG A 216 -55.78 9.84 1.41
N GLY A 217 -55.24 10.49 2.44
CA GLY A 217 -56.05 11.05 3.54
C GLY A 217 -56.94 12.20 3.09
N ALA A 218 -56.46 13.04 2.17
CA ALA A 218 -57.27 14.10 1.55
C ALA A 218 -58.43 13.54 0.71
N GLU A 219 -58.23 12.43 -0.01
CA GLU A 219 -59.28 11.76 -0.79
C GLU A 219 -60.38 11.13 0.09
N ILE A 220 -60.03 10.61 1.28
CA ILE A 220 -60.98 9.94 2.18
C ILE A 220 -61.82 10.96 2.97
N GLY A 221 -61.22 12.07 3.40
CA GLY A 221 -61.90 13.12 4.18
C GLY A 221 -62.08 12.78 5.66
N GLY A 222 -62.68 13.72 6.42
CA GLY A 222 -62.89 13.58 7.88
C GLY A 222 -61.58 13.61 8.68
N GLU A 223 -61.48 12.79 9.72
CA GLU A 223 -60.25 12.67 10.54
C GLU A 223 -59.01 12.29 9.71
N ALA A 224 -59.19 11.57 8.60
CA ALA A 224 -58.10 11.21 7.70
C ALA A 224 -57.49 12.43 6.96
N ALA A 225 -58.28 13.49 6.76
CA ALA A 225 -57.78 14.73 6.16
C ALA A 225 -56.94 15.55 7.16
N GLU A 226 -57.26 15.50 8.45
CA GLU A 226 -56.43 16.10 9.51
C GLU A 226 -55.07 15.39 9.60
N LEU A 227 -55.05 14.07 9.52
CA LEU A 227 -53.80 13.28 9.46
C LEU A 227 -52.98 13.58 8.20
N ALA A 228 -53.64 13.83 7.05
CA ALA A 228 -52.96 14.24 5.83
C ALA A 228 -52.29 15.62 5.95
N ALA A 229 -52.92 16.57 6.67
CA ALA A 229 -52.33 17.88 6.93
C ALA A 229 -51.03 17.75 7.76
N VAL A 230 -51.06 16.96 8.83
CA VAL A 230 -49.88 16.68 9.67
C VAL A 230 -48.77 16.00 8.86
N ALA A 231 -49.11 15.03 8.00
CA ALA A 231 -48.12 14.37 7.14
C ALA A 231 -47.43 15.35 6.17
N GLY A 232 -48.17 16.33 5.64
CA GLY A 232 -47.62 17.41 4.80
C GLY A 232 -46.66 18.34 5.55
N GLU A 233 -46.99 18.70 6.79
CA GLU A 233 -46.09 19.48 7.65
C GLU A 233 -44.79 18.73 7.94
N GLN A 234 -44.87 17.42 8.22
CA GLN A 234 -43.69 16.59 8.43
C GLN A 234 -42.83 16.45 7.17
N GLU A 235 -43.42 16.38 5.97
CA GLU A 235 -42.67 16.34 4.70
C GLU A 235 -41.88 17.64 4.48
N VAL A 236 -42.51 18.79 4.72
CA VAL A 236 -41.86 20.11 4.60
C VAL A 236 -40.74 20.26 5.62
N ALA A 237 -40.99 19.91 6.88
CA ALA A 237 -39.98 19.93 7.94
C ALA A 237 -38.78 19.02 7.61
N LEU A 238 -39.04 17.80 7.13
CA LEU A 238 -38.00 16.86 6.72
C LEU A 238 -37.19 17.37 5.53
N ARG A 239 -37.82 17.93 4.49
CA ARG A 239 -37.08 18.55 3.36
C ARG A 239 -36.21 19.73 3.80
N GLY A 240 -36.68 20.52 4.76
CA GLY A 240 -35.90 21.58 5.40
C GLY A 240 -34.64 21.03 6.07
N LEU A 241 -34.79 19.96 6.88
CA LEU A 241 -33.67 19.28 7.53
C LEU A 241 -32.68 18.65 6.55
N ILE A 242 -33.17 18.05 5.46
CA ILE A 242 -32.32 17.41 4.43
C ILE A 242 -31.50 18.45 3.65
N ARG A 243 -32.10 19.60 3.32
CA ARG A 243 -31.39 20.70 2.63
C ARG A 243 -30.40 21.41 3.54
N GLY A 244 -30.69 21.51 4.85
CA GLY A 244 -29.85 22.17 5.84
C GLY A 244 -28.76 21.30 6.46
N GLY A 245 -28.15 20.37 5.70
CA GLY A 245 -27.25 19.32 6.20
C GLY A 245 -26.23 19.74 7.28
N PRO A 246 -25.70 18.78 8.10
CA PRO A 246 -24.91 19.05 9.30
C PRO A 246 -23.58 19.75 8.99
N GLY A 247 -23.65 21.07 8.88
CA GLY A 247 -22.59 21.95 8.43
C GLY A 247 -22.97 23.44 8.48
N ALA A 248 -24.19 23.80 8.88
CA ALA A 248 -24.59 25.18 9.18
C ALA A 248 -24.01 25.70 10.53
N GLY A 249 -22.85 25.19 10.94
CA GLY A 249 -22.08 25.74 12.06
C GLY A 249 -21.15 26.81 11.52
N ALA A 250 -21.36 28.06 11.94
CA ALA A 250 -20.57 29.22 11.57
C ALA A 250 -19.06 29.00 11.76
N THR A 251 -18.36 28.57 10.72
CA THR A 251 -16.90 28.57 10.69
C THR A 251 -16.43 29.95 10.23
N GLY A 252 -15.91 30.74 11.17
CA GLY A 252 -15.23 32.01 10.87
C GLY A 252 -16.15 33.25 10.74
N GLY A 253 -17.34 33.27 11.37
CA GLY A 253 -18.21 34.45 11.39
C GLY A 253 -19.09 34.66 10.15
N ALA A 254 -19.10 33.67 9.24
CA ALA A 254 -20.04 33.60 8.14
C ALA A 254 -21.16 32.59 8.46
N ALA A 255 -22.41 32.98 8.20
CA ALA A 255 -23.59 32.13 8.24
C ALA A 255 -24.08 31.85 6.81
N ASP A 256 -24.63 30.66 6.59
CA ASP A 256 -25.28 30.33 5.33
C ASP A 256 -26.69 30.92 5.29
N LEU A 257 -26.87 31.98 4.48
CA LEU A 257 -28.16 32.64 4.30
C LEU A 257 -29.22 31.66 3.77
N CYS A 258 -28.84 30.69 2.91
CA CYS A 258 -29.78 29.73 2.35
C CYS A 258 -30.37 28.83 3.44
N ALA A 259 -29.54 28.34 4.36
CA ALA A 259 -30.00 27.59 5.52
C ALA A 259 -30.95 28.40 6.41
N MET A 260 -30.62 29.67 6.67
CA MET A 260 -31.46 30.53 7.51
C MET A 260 -32.82 30.85 6.88
N LEU A 261 -32.87 31.14 5.58
CA LEU A 261 -34.14 31.41 4.88
C LEU A 261 -35.01 30.17 4.71
N ASN A 262 -34.40 28.99 4.53
CA ASN A 262 -35.15 27.73 4.44
C ASN A 262 -35.91 27.40 5.73
N LEU A 263 -35.51 27.95 6.89
CA LEU A 263 -36.26 27.84 8.15
C LEU A 263 -37.57 28.64 8.15
N CYS A 264 -37.76 29.58 7.23
CA CYS A 264 -39.00 30.34 7.08
C CYS A 264 -40.04 29.64 6.19
N ALA A 265 -39.73 28.48 5.62
CA ALA A 265 -40.67 27.71 4.81
C ALA A 265 -41.74 27.05 5.71
N THR A 266 -43.01 27.20 5.32
CA THR A 266 -44.18 26.60 6.00
C THR A 266 -45.09 25.95 4.96
N THR A 267 -46.24 25.39 5.38
CA THR A 267 -47.23 24.80 4.46
C THR A 267 -47.87 25.83 3.53
N SER A 268 -47.92 27.10 3.91
CA SER A 268 -48.39 28.22 3.08
C SER A 268 -47.28 29.01 2.40
N ILE A 269 -46.01 28.84 2.83
CA ILE A 269 -44.86 29.65 2.39
C ILE A 269 -43.79 28.77 1.76
N SER A 270 -43.56 28.93 0.46
CA SER A 270 -42.50 28.24 -0.28
C SER A 270 -41.27 29.12 -0.45
N VAL A 271 -40.13 28.68 0.06
CA VAL A 271 -38.83 29.35 -0.08
C VAL A 271 -37.97 28.65 -1.14
N ALA A 272 -37.51 29.40 -2.14
CA ALA A 272 -36.60 28.90 -3.18
C ALA A 272 -35.20 29.52 -2.99
N THR A 273 -34.22 28.68 -2.64
CA THR A 273 -32.81 29.08 -2.45
C THR A 273 -31.90 28.35 -3.44
N PRO A 274 -30.72 28.92 -3.79
CA PRO A 274 -29.68 28.22 -4.55
C PRO A 274 -29.27 26.89 -3.90
N GLY A 275 -28.80 25.93 -4.71
CA GLY A 275 -28.37 24.60 -4.24
C GLY A 275 -27.00 24.58 -3.55
N SER A 276 -26.28 25.70 -3.51
CA SER A 276 -24.99 25.87 -2.85
C SER A 276 -25.11 26.93 -1.73
N ALA A 277 -24.39 26.72 -0.63
CA ALA A 277 -24.38 27.66 0.50
C ALA A 277 -24.02 29.09 0.05
N VAL A 278 -24.70 30.09 0.61
CA VAL A 278 -24.42 31.51 0.40
C VAL A 278 -23.87 32.08 1.70
N PRO A 279 -22.53 32.04 1.90
CA PRO A 279 -21.91 32.51 3.13
C PRO A 279 -21.95 34.04 3.19
N LEU A 280 -22.57 34.58 4.23
CA LEU A 280 -22.60 36.01 4.54
C LEU A 280 -22.13 36.27 5.97
N PRO A 281 -21.58 37.45 6.28
CA PRO A 281 -21.35 37.85 7.67
C PRO A 281 -22.64 37.71 8.48
N VAL A 282 -22.55 37.11 9.67
CA VAL A 282 -23.72 36.83 10.54
C VAL A 282 -24.69 38.03 10.67
N PRO A 283 -24.23 39.28 10.89
CA PRO A 283 -25.15 40.42 11.03
C PRO A 283 -25.99 40.67 9.77
N ALA A 284 -25.37 40.59 8.59
CA ALA A 284 -26.05 40.80 7.32
C ALA A 284 -27.05 39.67 7.01
N ALA A 285 -26.67 38.42 7.32
CA ALA A 285 -27.58 37.28 7.16
C ALA A 285 -28.81 37.41 8.08
N SER A 286 -28.61 37.82 9.33
CA SER A 286 -29.71 38.03 10.28
C SER A 286 -30.65 39.16 9.88
N GLU A 287 -30.13 40.29 9.38
CA GLU A 287 -30.96 41.41 8.93
C GLU A 287 -31.85 41.02 7.75
N LEU A 288 -31.29 40.29 6.77
CA LEU A 288 -32.04 39.81 5.62
C LEU A 288 -33.15 38.83 6.01
N VAL A 289 -32.87 37.90 6.94
CA VAL A 289 -33.87 36.94 7.43
C VAL A 289 -34.97 37.67 8.22
N ALA A 290 -34.61 38.64 9.05
CA ALA A 290 -35.57 39.45 9.80
C ALA A 290 -36.48 40.28 8.85
N ALA A 291 -35.92 40.84 7.78
CA ALA A 291 -36.71 41.57 6.78
C ALA A 291 -37.70 40.65 6.06
N VAL A 292 -37.30 39.41 5.73
CA VAL A 292 -38.19 38.41 5.12
C VAL A 292 -39.30 37.99 6.08
N GLN A 293 -38.97 37.73 7.36
CA GLN A 293 -39.97 37.40 8.38
C GLN A 293 -41.00 38.53 8.54
N ALA A 294 -40.55 39.77 8.64
CA ALA A 294 -41.44 40.93 8.75
C ALA A 294 -42.35 41.12 7.52
N ALA A 295 -41.90 40.70 6.33
CA ALA A 295 -42.73 40.71 5.13
C ALA A 295 -43.77 39.58 5.13
N LEU A 296 -43.41 38.39 5.63
CA LEU A 296 -44.31 37.23 5.76
C LEU A 296 -45.36 37.43 6.85
N ASP A 297 -45.04 38.14 7.94
CA ASP A 297 -45.99 38.44 9.01
C ASP A 297 -47.07 39.46 8.60
N ASN A 298 -46.85 40.18 7.49
CA ASN A 298 -47.75 41.20 6.94
C ASN A 298 -48.65 40.69 5.79
N THR A 299 -48.61 39.39 5.49
CA THR A 299 -49.47 38.74 4.48
C THR A 299 -50.58 37.93 5.13
#